data_AF-A0A959E0S6-F1
#
_entry.id   AF-A0A959E0S6-F1
#
_cell.length_a   1.000
_cell.length_b   1.000
_cell.length_c   1.000
_cell.angle_alpha   90.00
_cell.angle_beta   90.00
_cell.angle_gamma   90.00
#
_symmetry.space_group_name_H-M   'P 1'
#
loop_
_entity.id
_entity.type
_entity.pdbx_description
1 polymer ?
#
loop_
_entity_poly.entity_id
_entity_poly.type
_entity_poly.pdbx_seq_one_letter_code
_entity_poly.pdbx_strand_id
1 'polypeptide(L)'
;MELTISNSKYVHGRVHLRTLAVHAGFWALYVISEYFANQMHRQLSANPQFFRATLLSLPVMIIPTYFIALFAVPRYLQAKRWAPFLLCALAAAIFVLYGRIKWLGLVNYFESGDFYEVPVSKVLKNVIRDYAIIALGVCIHIIGDYRRQQQTN
;
A
#
# COMPACT_ATOMS: atom_id res chain seq x y z
N MET A 1 32.31 2.01 -41.60
CA MET A 1 31.09 2.70 -41.12
C MET A 1 30.44 1.78 -40.11
N GLU A 2 30.98 1.75 -38.89
CA GLU A 2 30.51 0.89 -37.81
C GLU A 2 29.44 1.64 -37.02
N LEU A 3 28.19 1.20 -37.15
CA LEU A 3 27.10 1.60 -36.28
C LEU A 3 27.24 0.82 -34.97
N THR A 4 27.74 1.51 -33.96
CA THR A 4 27.73 1.09 -32.57
C THR A 4 26.29 0.86 -32.12
N ILE A 5 25.90 -0.41 -32.05
CA ILE A 5 24.68 -0.88 -31.40
C ILE A 5 24.82 -0.57 -29.90
N SER A 6 24.37 0.62 -29.52
CA SER A 6 24.34 1.11 -28.15
C SER A 6 23.35 0.28 -27.32
N ASN A 7 23.89 -0.65 -26.55
CA ASN A 7 23.58 -1.10 -25.18
C ASN A 7 22.33 -0.52 -24.43
N SER A 8 21.18 -0.38 -25.07
CA SER A 8 19.95 0.17 -24.46
C SER A 8 19.09 -0.89 -23.72
N LYS A 9 19.47 -2.17 -23.71
CA LYS A 9 18.66 -3.23 -23.09
C LYS A 9 19.00 -3.56 -21.62
N TYR A 10 20.16 -3.12 -21.11
CA TYR A 10 20.61 -3.51 -19.76
C TYR A 10 20.24 -2.53 -18.64
N VAL A 11 19.79 -1.32 -18.97
CA VAL A 11 19.42 -0.30 -17.98
C VAL A 11 17.99 -0.50 -17.46
N HIS A 12 17.11 -1.14 -18.24
CA HIS A 12 15.71 -1.38 -17.83
C HIS A 12 15.55 -2.49 -16.77
N GLY A 13 16.34 -3.57 -16.83
CA GLY A 13 16.18 -4.72 -15.92
C GLY A 13 16.62 -4.45 -14.46
N ARG A 14 17.67 -3.66 -14.26
CA ARG A 14 18.25 -3.40 -12.92
C ARG A 14 17.42 -2.43 -12.09
N VAL A 15 16.71 -1.53 -12.76
CA VAL A 15 15.82 -0.53 -12.17
C VAL A 15 14.54 -1.21 -11.62
N HIS A 16 14.06 -2.25 -12.30
CA HIS A 16 12.87 -2.99 -11.89
C HIS A 16 13.07 -3.80 -10.60
N LEU A 17 14.25 -4.39 -10.40
CA LEU A 17 14.54 -5.20 -9.21
C LEU A 17 14.64 -4.35 -7.93
N ARG A 18 15.27 -3.18 -8.01
CA ARG A 18 15.33 -2.24 -6.88
C ARG A 18 13.94 -1.72 -6.52
N THR A 19 13.13 -1.39 -7.52
CA THR A 19 11.74 -0.98 -7.30
C THR A 19 10.93 -2.11 -6.68
N LEU A 20 11.04 -3.34 -7.19
CA LEU A 20 10.38 -4.51 -6.59
C LEU A 20 10.83 -4.75 -5.16
N ALA A 21 12.12 -4.63 -4.85
CA ALA A 21 12.65 -4.80 -3.51
C ALA A 21 12.11 -3.76 -2.51
N VAL A 22 11.98 -2.49 -2.93
CA VAL A 22 11.38 -1.44 -2.10
C VAL A 22 9.90 -1.73 -1.83
N HIS A 23 9.14 -2.14 -2.86
CA HIS A 23 7.74 -2.51 -2.67
C HIS A 23 7.59 -3.76 -1.79
N ALA A 24 8.40 -4.79 -2.02
CA ALA A 24 8.42 -5.99 -1.19
C ALA A 24 8.77 -5.68 0.27
N GLY A 25 9.77 -4.82 0.51
CA GLY A 25 10.14 -4.35 1.84
C GLY A 25 9.02 -3.56 2.52
N PHE A 26 8.30 -2.74 1.77
CA PHE A 26 7.15 -2.00 2.27
C PHE A 26 5.97 -2.92 2.66
N TRP A 27 5.66 -3.91 1.82
CA TRP A 27 4.64 -4.91 2.15
C TRP A 27 5.07 -5.82 3.32
N ALA A 28 6.35 -6.15 3.42
CA ALA A 28 6.90 -6.86 4.57
C ALA A 28 6.75 -6.02 5.85
N LEU A 29 7.03 -4.71 5.78
CA LEU A 29 6.85 -3.80 6.92
C LEU A 29 5.37 -3.69 7.33
N TYR A 30 4.45 -3.72 6.37
CA TYR A 30 3.01 -3.82 6.64
C TYR A 30 2.67 -5.12 7.39
N VAL A 31 3.10 -6.28 6.88
CA VAL A 31 2.85 -7.58 7.51
C VAL A 31 3.42 -7.63 8.94
N ILE A 32 4.63 -7.12 9.14
CA ILE A 32 5.27 -7.01 10.46
C ILE A 32 4.46 -6.08 11.37
N SER A 33 4.01 -4.93 10.88
CA SER A 33 3.22 -3.98 11.68
C SER A 33 1.86 -4.56 12.07
N GLU A 34 1.21 -5.31 11.17
CA GLU A 34 -0.03 -6.02 11.48
C GLU A 34 0.20 -7.16 12.47
N TYR A 35 1.34 -7.86 12.35
CA TYR A 35 1.74 -8.92 13.27
C TYR A 35 1.94 -8.37 14.69
N PHE A 36 2.72 -7.31 14.88
CA PHE A 36 2.95 -6.72 16.21
C PHE A 36 1.66 -6.20 16.86
N ALA A 37 0.77 -5.58 16.09
CA ALA A 37 -0.49 -5.07 16.63
C ALA A 37 -1.47 -6.17 17.06
N ASN A 38 -1.49 -7.30 16.34
CA ASN A 38 -2.34 -8.44 16.67
C ASN A 38 -1.68 -9.42 17.65
N GLN A 39 -0.35 -9.43 17.75
CA GLN A 39 0.44 -10.22 18.72
C GLN A 39 0.05 -9.91 20.16
N MET A 40 -0.18 -8.63 20.50
CA MET A 40 -0.65 -8.25 21.84
C MET A 40 -2.00 -8.87 22.24
N HIS A 41 -2.74 -9.50 21.32
CA HIS A 41 -4.11 -9.98 21.55
C HIS A 41 -4.34 -11.46 21.19
N ARG A 42 -3.33 -12.28 20.89
CA ARG A 42 -3.55 -13.69 20.44
C ARG A 42 -2.78 -14.76 21.21
N GLN A 43 -3.46 -15.88 21.45
CA GLN A 43 -2.90 -17.18 21.80
C GLN A 43 -2.20 -17.82 20.58
N LEU A 44 -1.10 -18.54 20.84
CA LEU A 44 -0.11 -19.04 19.87
C LEU A 44 -0.64 -19.94 18.73
N SER A 45 -1.88 -20.46 18.83
CA SER A 45 -2.46 -21.46 17.91
C SER A 45 -3.16 -20.88 16.66
N ALA A 46 -3.39 -19.57 16.57
CA ALA A 46 -4.18 -18.94 15.49
C ALA A 46 -3.35 -18.31 14.34
N ASN A 47 -2.08 -18.72 14.18
CA ASN A 47 -1.14 -18.16 13.20
C ASN A 47 -1.58 -18.27 11.72
N PRO A 48 -2.06 -19.41 11.18
CA PRO A 48 -2.36 -19.51 9.75
C PRO A 48 -3.57 -18.66 9.33
N GLN A 49 -4.55 -18.49 10.23
CA GLN A 49 -5.69 -17.61 10.03
C GLN A 49 -5.27 -16.13 9.98
N PHE A 50 -4.33 -15.73 10.84
CA PHE A 50 -3.76 -14.38 10.81
C PHE A 50 -3.09 -14.08 9.47
N PHE A 51 -2.20 -14.95 8.98
CA PHE A 51 -1.53 -14.72 7.70
C PHE A 51 -2.51 -14.67 6.53
N ARG A 52 -3.56 -15.50 6.55
CA ARG A 52 -4.62 -15.46 5.54
C ARG A 52 -5.34 -14.11 5.57
N ALA A 53 -5.77 -13.62 6.73
CA ALA A 53 -6.43 -12.33 6.88
C ALA A 53 -5.55 -11.15 6.43
N THR A 54 -4.27 -11.15 6.85
CA THR A 54 -3.26 -10.15 6.48
C THR A 54 -3.03 -10.13 4.97
N LEU A 55 -2.79 -11.30 4.34
CA LEU A 55 -2.57 -11.41 2.90
C LEU A 55 -3.80 -11.00 2.08
N LEU A 56 -5.00 -11.35 2.56
CA LEU A 56 -6.25 -10.95 1.92
C LEU A 56 -6.49 -9.44 2.04
N SER A 57 -5.98 -8.76 3.07
CA SER A 57 -6.12 -7.31 3.22
C SER A 57 -5.12 -6.50 2.37
N LEU A 58 -4.01 -7.10 1.93
CA LEU A 58 -2.97 -6.43 1.13
C LEU A 58 -3.52 -5.75 -0.13
N PRO A 59 -4.36 -6.39 -0.98
CA PRO A 59 -4.91 -5.76 -2.19
C PRO A 59 -5.66 -4.46 -1.88
N VAL A 60 -6.38 -4.40 -0.76
CA VAL A 60 -7.18 -3.24 -0.34
C VAL A 60 -6.30 -2.02 -0.06
N MET A 61 -5.02 -2.21 0.28
CA MET A 61 -4.06 -1.11 0.42
C MET A 61 -3.16 -0.90 -0.78
N ILE A 62 -2.77 -1.97 -1.48
CA ILE A 62 -2.02 -1.93 -2.74
C ILE A 62 -2.72 -0.98 -3.71
N ILE A 63 -3.99 -1.25 -4.00
CA ILE A 63 -4.76 -0.52 -5.01
C ILE A 63 -4.75 1.00 -4.78
N PRO A 64 -5.15 1.52 -3.60
CA PRO A 64 -5.14 2.95 -3.35
C PRO A 64 -3.73 3.55 -3.27
N THR A 65 -2.73 2.81 -2.77
CA THR A 65 -1.34 3.30 -2.76
C THR A 65 -0.84 3.58 -4.16
N TYR A 66 -1.01 2.61 -5.07
CA TYR A 66 -0.57 2.78 -6.46
C TYR A 66 -1.46 3.74 -7.24
N PHE A 67 -2.75 3.79 -6.97
CA PHE A 67 -3.64 4.78 -7.56
C PHE A 67 -3.18 6.21 -7.22
N ILE A 68 -2.89 6.48 -5.94
CA ILE A 68 -2.41 7.81 -5.54
C ILE A 68 -1.04 8.08 -6.17
N ALA A 69 -0.10 7.14 -6.02
CA ALA A 69 1.28 7.32 -6.47
C ALA A 69 1.43 7.46 -8.00
N LEU A 70 0.75 6.63 -8.79
CA LEU A 70 0.90 6.59 -10.24
C LEU A 70 -0.09 7.47 -10.99
N PHE A 71 -1.26 7.77 -10.42
CA PHE A 71 -2.28 8.57 -11.09
C PHE A 71 -2.48 9.94 -10.43
N ALA A 72 -2.76 9.98 -9.13
CA ALA A 72 -3.13 11.23 -8.48
C ALA A 72 -1.96 12.23 -8.38
N VAL A 73 -0.77 11.76 -8.02
CA VAL A 73 0.43 12.59 -7.89
C VAL A 73 0.83 13.22 -9.22
N PRO A 74 1.13 12.48 -10.31
CA PRO A 74 1.59 13.09 -11.55
C PRO A 74 0.52 13.95 -12.22
N ARG A 75 -0.77 13.58 -12.11
CA ARG A 75 -1.85 14.29 -12.79
C ARG A 75 -2.29 15.57 -12.08
N TYR A 76 -2.25 15.60 -10.74
CA TYR A 76 -2.79 16.73 -9.97
C TYR A 76 -1.72 17.49 -9.19
N LEU A 77 -0.79 16.79 -8.52
CA LEU A 77 0.23 17.44 -7.69
C LEU A 77 1.26 18.19 -8.55
N GLN A 78 1.73 17.59 -9.65
CA GLN A 78 2.66 18.26 -10.58
C GLN A 78 2.01 19.44 -11.32
N ALA A 79 0.70 19.37 -11.57
CA ALA A 79 -0.07 20.46 -12.20
C ALA A 79 -0.44 21.60 -11.22
N LYS A 80 0.08 21.60 -9.99
CA LYS A 80 -0.29 22.52 -8.88
C LYS A 80 -1.80 22.54 -8.57
N ARG A 81 -2.55 21.51 -8.96
CA ARG A 81 -4.00 21.40 -8.73
C ARG A 81 -4.27 20.67 -7.41
N TRP A 82 -4.09 21.37 -6.30
CA TRP A 82 -4.22 20.80 -4.95
C TRP A 82 -5.65 20.35 -4.61
N ALA A 83 -6.67 21.08 -5.04
CA ALA A 83 -8.07 20.76 -4.74
C ALA A 83 -8.51 19.37 -5.29
N PRO A 84 -8.31 19.04 -6.58
CA PRO A 84 -8.67 17.71 -7.08
C PRO A 84 -7.75 16.61 -6.53
N PHE A 85 -6.49 16.91 -6.20
CA PHE A 85 -5.61 15.97 -5.51
C PHE A 85 -6.19 15.57 -4.14
N LEU A 86 -6.61 16.56 -3.33
CA LEU A 86 -7.27 16.33 -2.04
C LEU A 86 -8.56 15.53 -2.20
N LEU A 87 -9.36 15.81 -3.23
CA LEU A 87 -10.59 15.06 -3.50
C LEU A 87 -10.29 13.59 -3.83
N CYS A 88 -9.29 13.32 -4.67
CA CYS A 88 -8.86 11.95 -4.97
C CYS A 88 -8.29 11.23 -3.75
N ALA A 89 -7.49 11.92 -2.93
CA ALA A 89 -6.94 11.37 -1.70
C ALA A 89 -8.06 11.04 -0.69
N LEU A 90 -9.05 11.91 -0.55
CA LEU A 90 -10.22 11.68 0.30
C LEU A 90 -11.06 10.50 -0.20
N ALA A 91 -11.31 10.41 -1.51
CA ALA A 91 -12.02 9.29 -2.10
C ALA A 91 -11.28 7.95 -1.88
N ALA A 92 -9.96 7.95 -2.02
CA ALA A 92 -9.13 6.78 -1.72
C ALA A 92 -9.16 6.41 -0.23
N ALA A 93 -9.15 7.40 0.67
CA ALA A 93 -9.28 7.17 2.11
C ALA A 93 -10.65 6.53 2.45
N ILE A 94 -11.74 7.07 1.92
CA ILE A 94 -13.09 6.49 2.09
C ILE A 94 -13.14 5.06 1.55
N PHE A 95 -12.53 4.81 0.39
CA PHE A 95 -12.45 3.46 -0.20
C PHE A 95 -11.71 2.48 0.72
N VAL A 96 -10.56 2.86 1.27
CA VAL A 96 -9.79 2.05 2.23
C VAL A 96 -10.60 1.77 3.48
N LEU A 97 -11.26 2.79 4.04
CA LEU A 97 -12.10 2.66 5.22
C LEU A 97 -13.25 1.68 4.97
N TYR A 98 -14.00 1.87 3.89
CA TYR A 98 -15.10 1.00 3.50
C TYR A 98 -14.63 -0.44 3.25
N GLY A 99 -13.54 -0.58 2.49
CA GLY A 99 -12.89 -1.85 2.22
C GLY A 99 -12.53 -2.56 3.51
N ARG A 100 -11.87 -1.88 4.45
CA ARG A 100 -11.48 -2.46 5.74
C ARG A 100 -12.66 -2.88 6.60
N ILE A 101 -13.72 -2.08 6.67
CA ILE A 101 -14.93 -2.43 7.44
C ILE A 101 -15.56 -3.70 6.88
N LYS A 102 -15.79 -3.76 5.56
CA LYS A 102 -16.38 -4.95 4.92
C LYS A 102 -15.45 -6.16 5.01
N TRP A 103 -14.14 -5.95 4.91
CA TRP A 103 -13.16 -7.03 4.97
C TRP A 103 -13.04 -7.64 6.37
N LEU A 104 -13.05 -6.82 7.42
CA LEU A 104 -13.09 -7.31 8.81
C LEU A 104 -14.37 -8.11 9.06
N GLY A 105 -15.51 -7.65 8.54
CA GLY A 105 -16.76 -8.42 8.60
C GLY A 105 -16.67 -9.76 7.85
N LEU A 106 -16.03 -9.79 6.68
CA LEU A 106 -15.87 -11.00 5.88
C LEU A 106 -14.91 -12.02 6.53
N VAL A 107 -13.77 -11.56 7.06
CA VAL A 107 -12.83 -12.43 7.79
C VAL A 107 -13.49 -13.00 9.04
N ASN A 108 -14.26 -12.18 9.77
CA ASN A 108 -14.98 -12.64 10.95
C ASN A 108 -16.04 -13.69 10.60
N TYR A 109 -16.77 -13.50 9.49
CA TYR A 109 -17.71 -14.49 8.97
C TYR A 109 -17.03 -15.82 8.63
N PHE A 110 -15.84 -15.78 7.99
CA PHE A 110 -15.07 -16.99 7.68
C PHE A 110 -14.48 -17.68 8.93
N GLU A 111 -14.20 -16.96 10.02
CA GLU A 111 -13.61 -17.53 11.24
C GLU A 111 -14.65 -18.03 12.24
N SER A 112 -15.78 -17.34 12.41
CA SER A 112 -16.77 -17.63 13.47
C SER A 112 -18.15 -18.05 12.97
N GLY A 113 -18.40 -17.98 11.65
CA GLY A 113 -19.71 -18.31 11.06
C GLY A 113 -20.81 -17.28 11.32
N ASP A 114 -20.52 -16.23 12.10
CA ASP A 114 -21.47 -15.21 12.53
C ASP A 114 -20.93 -13.78 12.28
N PHE A 115 -21.85 -12.86 12.01
CA PHE A 115 -21.55 -11.44 11.87
C PHE A 115 -21.60 -10.74 13.23
N TYR A 116 -20.47 -10.70 13.94
CA TYR A 116 -20.34 -9.81 15.09
C TYR A 116 -19.91 -8.41 14.68
N GLU A 117 -20.52 -7.39 15.29
CA GLU A 117 -20.10 -6.01 15.12
C GLU A 117 -18.69 -5.82 15.70
N VAL A 118 -17.72 -5.55 14.82
CA VAL A 118 -16.35 -5.27 15.24
C VAL A 118 -16.33 -3.87 15.87
N PRO A 119 -15.80 -3.71 17.09
CA PRO A 119 -15.79 -2.41 17.76
C PRO A 119 -15.06 -1.36 16.92
N VAL A 120 -15.70 -0.20 16.73
CA VAL A 120 -15.21 0.90 15.88
C VAL A 120 -13.80 1.35 16.29
N SER A 121 -13.49 1.31 17.58
CA SER A 121 -12.17 1.66 18.12
C SER A 121 -11.05 0.74 17.61
N LYS A 122 -11.34 -0.53 17.31
CA LYS A 122 -10.38 -1.49 16.75
C LYS A 122 -10.19 -1.28 15.25
N VAL A 123 -11.29 -1.01 14.54
CA VAL A 123 -11.26 -0.67 13.11
C VAL A 123 -10.43 0.59 12.88
N LEU A 124 -10.68 1.64 13.66
CA LEU A 124 -10.02 2.94 13.50
C LEU A 124 -8.50 2.85 13.70
N LYS A 125 -8.04 2.08 14.70
CA LYS A 125 -6.60 1.85 14.92
C LYS A 125 -5.91 1.15 13.74
N ASN A 126 -6.60 0.23 13.08
CA ASN A 126 -6.07 -0.45 11.90
C ASN A 126 -6.08 0.50 10.68
N VAL A 127 -7.16 1.24 10.48
CA VAL A 127 -7.29 2.19 9.37
C VAL A 127 -6.26 3.33 9.46
N ILE A 128 -6.01 3.87 10.65
CA ILE A 128 -4.96 4.89 10.85
C ILE A 128 -3.59 4.35 10.44
N ARG A 129 -3.28 3.09 10.81
CA ARG A 129 -2.03 2.44 10.41
C ARG A 129 -1.95 2.27 8.89
N ASP A 130 -3.03 1.85 8.26
CA ASP A 130 -3.09 1.67 6.81
C ASP A 130 -2.84 3.00 6.10
N TYR A 131 -3.44 4.10 6.58
CA TYR A 131 -3.17 5.43 6.04
C TYR A 131 -1.72 5.87 6.21
N ALA A 132 -1.12 5.63 7.38
CA ALA A 132 0.28 5.95 7.62
C ALA A 132 1.19 5.19 6.65
N ILE A 133 0.89 3.92 6.41
CA ILE A 133 1.61 3.07 5.46
C ILE A 133 1.41 3.61 4.04
N ILE A 134 0.17 3.77 3.56
CA ILE A 134 -0.13 4.33 2.23
C ILE A 134 0.60 5.66 2.01
N ALA A 135 0.56 6.58 2.97
CA ALA A 135 1.25 7.87 2.90
C ALA A 135 2.76 7.69 2.77
N LEU A 136 3.37 6.82 3.58
CA LEU A 136 4.80 6.50 3.49
C LEU A 136 5.15 5.93 2.11
N GLY A 137 4.34 5.02 1.57
CA GLY A 137 4.54 4.42 0.25
C GLY A 137 4.49 5.46 -0.87
N VAL A 138 3.52 6.37 -0.82
CA VAL A 138 3.40 7.50 -1.75
C VAL A 138 4.61 8.43 -1.64
N CYS A 139 5.05 8.79 -0.43
CA CYS A 139 6.23 9.65 -0.23
C CYS A 139 7.50 9.02 -0.80
N ILE A 140 7.74 7.72 -0.56
CA ILE A 140 8.89 7.01 -1.13
C ILE A 140 8.81 7.00 -2.66
N HIS A 141 7.62 6.83 -3.23
CA HIS A 141 7.43 6.87 -4.67
C HIS A 141 7.78 8.24 -5.26
N ILE A 142 7.31 9.32 -4.63
CA ILE A 142 7.61 10.70 -5.04
C ILE A 142 9.11 10.99 -4.98
N ILE A 143 9.77 10.65 -3.86
CA ILE A 143 11.22 10.85 -3.69
C ILE A 143 12.00 10.03 -4.73
N GLY A 144 11.57 8.79 -4.99
CA GLY A 144 12.18 7.92 -5.99
C GLY A 144 12.06 8.47 -7.41
N ASP A 145 10.90 9.02 -7.77
CA ASP A 145 10.67 9.65 -9.07
C ASP A 145 11.50 10.93 -9.24
N TYR A 146 11.54 11.78 -8.21
CA TYR A 146 12.36 12.99 -8.20
C TYR A 146 13.85 12.69 -8.39
N ARG A 147 14.37 11.65 -7.72
CA ARG A 147 15.78 11.23 -7.86
C ARG A 147 16.08 10.68 -9.26
N ARG A 148 15.13 10.04 -9.94
CA ARG A 148 15.32 9.58 -11.33
C ARG A 148 15.39 10.77 -12.29
N GLN A 149 14.52 11.75 -12.12
CA GLN A 149 14.52 12.95 -12.96
C GLN A 149 15.84 13.75 -12.85
N GLN A 150 16.47 13.77 -11.67
CA GLN A 150 17.78 14.38 -11.47
C GLN A 150 18.96 13.59 -12.08
N GLN A 151 18.81 12.29 -12.34
CA GLN A 151 19.87 11.47 -12.96
C GLN A 151 19.84 11.52 -14.49
N THR A 152 18.75 12.01 -15.06
CA THR A 152 18.54 12.15 -16.52
C THR A 152 18.79 13.56 -17.05
N ASN A 153 18.96 14.55 -16.17
CA ASN A 153 19.41 15.92 -16.48
C ASN A 153 20.89 16.07 -16.12
#